data_AF-A0A7L1UEA5-F1
#
_entry.id   AF-A0A7L1UEA5-F1
#
_cell.length_a   1.000
_cell.length_b   1.000
_cell.length_c   1.000
_cell.angle_alpha   90.00
_cell.angle_beta   90.00
_cell.angle_gamma   90.00
#
_symmetry.space_group_name_H-M   'P 1'
#
loop_
_entity.id
_entity.type
_entity.pdbx_description
1 polymer ?
#
loop_
_entity_poly.entity_id
_entity_poly.type
_entity_poly.pdbx_seq_one_letter_code
_entity_poly.pdbx_strand_id
1 'polypeptide(L)'
;PDVIIEAQFDDNDAEHGQDHLQDMLTDDIKKLSLDTGEKGETKQDDGPKINDPRLLPDEFLQRTAKVVYISEKKHSRAATGFIKLLADRNSELFKRCAMFSPVDHRVPRVYVPLADCPPDFVTKPEAYSQMLFICRIVDWKEDSNFASGQLCKSLGQAGEIEPESEGILMEYGVDFSDFSPEVLECLPQNLPWVISPGELAKRRDLR
;
A
#
# COMPACT_ATOMS: atom_id res chain seq x y z
N PRO A 1 4.84 2.32 3.28
CA PRO A 1 4.09 3.54 2.93
C PRO A 1 4.92 4.38 1.96
N ASP A 2 4.28 5.09 1.03
CA ASP A 2 4.95 5.99 0.08
C ASP A 2 5.58 7.18 0.82
N VAL A 3 6.62 7.78 0.23
CA VAL A 3 7.22 9.01 0.75
C VAL A 3 6.41 10.18 0.18
N ILE A 4 5.77 10.92 1.08
CA ILE A 4 4.87 12.02 0.77
C ILE A 4 5.48 13.35 1.19
N ILE A 5 5.22 14.39 0.38
CA ILE A 5 5.49 15.77 0.73
C ILE A 5 4.16 16.39 1.17
N GLU A 6 4.16 16.95 2.36
CA GLU A 6 3.00 17.54 3.02
C GLU A 6 3.19 19.05 3.16
N ALA A 7 2.12 19.81 2.89
CA ALA A 7 2.05 21.24 3.15
C ALA A 7 1.12 21.47 4.34
N GLN A 8 1.54 22.30 5.29
CA GLN A 8 0.69 22.73 6.40
C GLN A 8 -0.51 23.49 5.85
N PHE A 9 -1.68 23.14 6.34
CA PHE A 9 -2.93 23.77 5.94
C PHE A 9 -3.43 24.57 7.14
N ASP A 10 -3.15 25.87 7.15
CA ASP A 10 -3.80 26.79 8.08
C ASP A 10 -5.10 27.27 7.44
N ASP A 11 -6.24 26.99 8.09
CA ASP A 11 -7.57 27.49 7.70
C ASP A 11 -7.68 29.04 7.72
N ASN A 12 -6.58 29.75 8.02
CA ASN A 12 -6.54 31.18 8.26
C ASN A 12 -6.28 32.03 7.00
N ASP A 13 -5.87 31.43 5.88
CA ASP A 13 -5.47 32.18 4.67
C ASP A 13 -6.55 32.21 3.57
N ALA A 14 -7.81 31.87 3.89
CA ALA A 14 -8.92 32.00 2.95
C ALA A 14 -9.22 33.47 2.56
N GLU A 15 -8.59 34.44 3.21
CA GLU A 15 -8.58 35.84 2.77
C GLU A 15 -7.18 36.41 2.97
N HIS A 16 -6.30 36.31 1.99
CA HIS A 16 -5.48 37.45 1.50
C HIS A 16 -4.76 37.03 0.22
N GLY A 17 -4.83 37.94 -0.77
CA GLY A 17 -4.34 37.69 -2.11
C GLY A 17 -2.84 37.45 -2.20
N GLN A 18 -2.50 36.58 -3.15
CA GLN A 18 -1.43 36.71 -4.14
C GLN A 18 -0.19 37.53 -3.74
N ASP A 19 0.93 36.81 -3.71
CA ASP A 19 2.34 37.22 -3.79
C ASP A 19 3.15 37.01 -2.50
N HIS A 20 4.32 36.40 -2.72
CA HIS A 20 5.41 36.10 -1.78
C HIS A 20 5.28 34.86 -0.88
N LEU A 21 5.99 33.79 -1.27
CA LEU A 21 6.83 32.97 -0.38
C LEU A 21 7.70 32.00 -1.22
N GLN A 22 8.72 32.55 -1.86
CA GLN A 22 9.99 31.86 -2.07
C GLN A 22 10.93 32.35 -0.96
N ASP A 23 11.74 31.44 -0.44
CA ASP A 23 12.67 31.60 0.70
C ASP A 23 12.00 31.54 2.07
N MET A 24 12.06 30.38 2.76
CA MET A 24 12.14 30.25 4.24
C MET A 24 12.17 28.79 4.77
N LEU A 25 12.37 27.73 3.96
CA LEU A 25 12.34 26.35 4.49
C LEU A 25 13.63 25.56 4.25
N THR A 26 14.69 26.02 4.89
CA THR A 26 15.78 25.16 5.37
C THR A 26 16.06 25.61 6.80
N ASP A 27 15.49 24.95 7.81
CA ASP A 27 16.14 24.84 9.13
C ASP A 27 15.41 23.97 10.18
N ASP A 28 14.11 23.64 10.04
CA ASP A 28 13.40 22.94 11.13
C ASP A 28 13.36 21.40 11.00
N ILE A 29 14.48 20.79 10.62
CA ILE A 29 14.70 19.34 10.87
C ILE A 29 15.44 19.20 12.18
N LYS A 30 14.72 19.24 13.30
CA LYS A 30 15.07 18.53 14.53
C LYS A 30 13.92 18.58 15.51
N LYS A 31 13.62 17.37 16.03
CA LYS A 31 13.01 17.09 17.34
C LYS A 31 11.52 16.75 17.33
N LEU A 32 11.22 15.49 17.02
CA LEU A 32 10.17 14.77 17.75
C LEU A 32 10.64 13.33 18.06
N SER A 33 11.02 13.13 19.33
CA SER A 33 11.28 11.84 19.96
C SER A 33 9.97 11.33 20.57
N LEU A 34 9.80 10.01 20.54
CA LEU A 34 8.77 9.24 21.24
C LEU A 34 8.66 9.60 22.72
N ASP A 35 7.44 9.53 23.28
CA ASP A 35 7.25 8.86 24.57
C ASP A 35 5.84 8.28 24.81
N THR A 36 5.81 7.29 25.70
CA THR A 36 4.79 6.24 25.86
C THR A 36 4.04 6.33 27.21
N GLY A 37 2.74 6.02 27.26
CA GLY A 37 1.96 5.68 28.48
C GLY A 37 1.47 6.91 29.28
N GLU A 38 0.31 6.97 29.95
CA GLU A 38 -0.46 5.96 30.71
C GLU A 38 -1.98 6.30 30.80
N LYS A 39 -2.80 5.35 31.28
CA LYS A 39 -4.26 5.44 31.55
C LYS A 39 -4.60 6.33 32.75
N GLY A 40 -5.75 7.01 32.71
CA GLY A 40 -6.39 7.60 33.90
C GLY A 40 -7.80 8.19 33.68
N GLU A 41 -8.81 7.41 34.07
CA GLU A 41 -10.15 7.73 34.60
C GLU A 41 -11.02 8.89 34.07
N THR A 42 -12.24 8.52 33.68
CA THR A 42 -13.38 9.36 33.31
C THR A 42 -13.94 10.15 34.50
N LYS A 43 -13.97 11.48 34.40
CA LYS A 43 -14.90 12.34 35.16
C LYS A 43 -15.73 13.16 34.18
N GLN A 44 -17.05 13.03 34.28
CA GLN A 44 -18.00 13.92 33.63
C GLN A 44 -17.90 15.30 34.28
N ASP A 45 -17.56 16.31 33.49
CA ASP A 45 -17.68 17.72 33.85
C ASP A 45 -18.55 18.41 32.79
N ASP A 46 -19.73 18.86 33.19
CA ASP A 46 -20.64 19.67 32.37
C ASP A 46 -20.05 21.09 32.25
N GLY A 47 -19.07 21.24 31.36
CA GLY A 47 -18.50 22.53 30.97
C GLY A 47 -19.27 23.21 29.83
N PRO A 48 -19.18 24.55 29.70
CA PRO A 48 -19.88 25.29 28.64
C PRO A 48 -19.38 24.82 27.27
N LYS A 49 -20.30 24.53 26.35
CA LYS A 49 -19.98 24.15 24.97
C LYS A 49 -19.28 25.31 24.24
N ILE A 50 -17.97 25.35 24.31
CA ILE A 50 -17.14 26.22 23.47
C ILE A 50 -17.07 25.54 22.09
N ASN A 51 -17.98 25.95 21.19
CA ASN A 51 -18.03 25.45 19.82
C ASN A 51 -17.07 26.21 18.88
N ASP A 52 -16.18 27.05 19.42
CA ASP A 52 -15.18 27.78 18.63
C ASP A 52 -13.80 27.13 18.82
N PRO A 53 -13.30 26.37 17.82
CA PRO A 53 -12.00 25.70 17.90
C PRO A 53 -10.83 26.68 18.06
N ARG A 54 -11.02 27.97 17.76
CA ARG A 54 -9.99 29.02 17.91
C ARG A 54 -9.73 29.43 19.37
N LEU A 55 -10.58 29.00 20.30
CA LEU A 55 -10.46 29.28 21.73
C LEU A 55 -9.87 28.10 22.52
N LEU A 56 -9.56 26.99 21.83
CA LEU A 56 -8.92 25.84 22.45
C LEU A 56 -7.42 26.10 22.59
N PRO A 57 -6.82 25.79 23.75
CA PRO A 57 -5.37 25.77 23.89
C PRO A 57 -4.72 24.88 22.82
N ASP A 58 -3.52 25.26 22.34
CA ASP A 58 -2.75 24.52 21.33
C ASP A 58 -2.55 23.03 21.68
N GLU A 59 -2.56 22.69 22.97
CA GLU A 59 -2.46 21.31 23.48
C GLU A 59 -3.65 20.41 23.04
N PHE A 60 -4.79 21.01 22.67
CA PHE A 60 -5.97 20.32 22.15
C PHE A 60 -6.13 20.45 20.63
N LEU A 61 -5.23 21.17 19.94
CA LEU A 61 -5.26 21.35 18.50
C LEU A 61 -4.47 20.24 17.80
N GLN A 62 -5.11 19.53 16.88
CA GLN A 62 -4.45 18.55 16.03
C GLN A 62 -3.93 19.25 14.76
N ARG A 63 -2.60 19.26 14.57
CA ARG A 63 -2.00 19.75 13.31
C ARG A 63 -2.47 18.90 12.13
N THR A 64 -2.86 19.55 11.05
CA THR A 64 -3.29 18.92 9.80
C THR A 64 -2.38 19.36 8.66
N ALA A 65 -2.31 18.53 7.62
CA ALA A 65 -1.55 18.82 6.42
C ALA A 65 -2.23 18.20 5.21
N LYS A 66 -1.92 18.73 4.02
CA LYS A 66 -2.39 18.17 2.74
C LYS A 66 -1.20 17.58 1.99
N VAL A 67 -1.39 16.37 1.46
CA VAL A 67 -0.42 15.76 0.53
C VAL A 67 -0.43 16.58 -0.75
N VAL A 68 0.72 17.17 -1.09
CA VAL A 68 0.89 17.97 -2.31
C VAL A 68 1.66 17.20 -3.40
N TYR A 69 2.47 16.23 -3.00
CA TYR A 69 3.27 15.44 -3.92
C TYR A 69 3.67 14.08 -3.33
N ILE A 70 3.86 13.08 -4.19
CA ILE A 70 4.40 11.77 -3.81
C ILE A 70 5.81 11.68 -4.39
N SER A 71 6.83 11.80 -3.53
CA SER A 71 8.23 11.81 -3.98
C SER A 71 8.74 10.42 -4.33
N GLU A 72 8.29 9.40 -3.59
CA GLU A 72 8.71 8.02 -3.82
C GLU A 72 7.56 7.05 -3.61
N LYS A 73 7.33 6.19 -4.60
CA LYS A 73 6.30 5.14 -4.58
C LYS A 73 6.93 3.85 -4.04
N LYS A 74 6.88 3.65 -2.72
CA LYS A 74 7.45 2.48 -2.02
C LYS A 74 6.48 1.31 -1.92
N HIS A 75 5.18 1.58 -1.93
CA HIS A 75 4.17 0.53 -1.93
C HIS A 75 4.33 -0.36 -3.18
N SER A 76 4.18 -1.68 -3.03
CA SER A 76 4.34 -2.67 -4.12
C SER A 76 3.37 -2.44 -5.29
N ARG A 77 2.26 -1.75 -5.00
CA ARG A 77 1.09 -1.52 -5.87
C ARG A 77 0.39 -2.81 -6.28
N ALA A 78 0.76 -3.95 -5.71
CA ALA A 78 0.03 -5.19 -5.83
C ALA A 78 -0.90 -5.33 -4.61
N ALA A 79 -2.10 -5.84 -4.82
CA ALA A 79 -3.03 -6.12 -3.75
C ALA A 79 -3.81 -7.41 -4.05
N THR A 80 -4.11 -8.14 -2.98
CA THR A 80 -5.00 -9.30 -3.02
C THR A 80 -6.45 -8.86 -2.82
N GLY A 81 -7.39 -9.44 -3.55
CA GLY A 81 -8.78 -9.00 -3.50
C GLY A 81 -9.73 -9.76 -4.42
N PHE A 82 -10.94 -9.23 -4.53
CA PHE A 82 -12.04 -9.84 -5.27
C PHE A 82 -12.47 -8.97 -6.45
N ILE A 83 -12.93 -9.60 -7.51
CA ILE A 83 -13.52 -8.89 -8.66
C ILE A 83 -15.04 -8.93 -8.60
N LYS A 84 -15.67 -7.82 -9.00
CA LYS A 84 -17.13 -7.67 -9.12
C LYS A 84 -17.47 -6.89 -10.38
N LEU A 85 -18.60 -7.21 -10.99
CA LEU A 85 -19.14 -6.37 -12.06
C LEU A 85 -19.54 -5.01 -11.51
N LEU A 86 -19.43 -3.97 -12.35
CA LEU A 86 -19.85 -2.63 -11.98
C LEU A 86 -21.38 -2.59 -11.77
N ALA A 87 -21.84 -1.75 -10.85
CA ALA A 87 -23.27 -1.65 -10.53
C ALA A 87 -24.07 -0.98 -11.66
N ASP A 88 -23.48 0.04 -12.30
CA ASP A 88 -24.12 0.78 -13.38
C ASP A 88 -23.95 0.08 -14.73
N ARG A 89 -24.98 -0.68 -15.12
CA ARG A 89 -24.98 -1.45 -16.37
C ARG A 89 -25.04 -0.62 -17.65
N ASN A 90 -25.40 0.67 -17.55
CA ASN A 90 -25.60 1.53 -18.72
C ASN A 90 -24.33 2.31 -19.10
N SER A 91 -23.34 2.37 -18.21
CA SER A 91 -22.08 3.06 -18.47
C SER A 91 -21.20 2.33 -19.49
N GLU A 92 -20.50 3.08 -20.34
CA GLU A 92 -19.45 2.53 -21.21
C GLU A 92 -18.33 1.85 -20.39
N LEU A 93 -18.11 2.28 -19.15
CA LEU A 93 -17.15 1.64 -18.24
C LEU A 93 -17.59 0.23 -17.85
N PHE A 94 -18.88 -0.02 -17.68
CA PHE A 94 -19.40 -1.37 -17.36
C PHE A 94 -19.12 -2.38 -18.46
N LYS A 95 -19.12 -1.93 -19.72
CA LYS A 95 -18.84 -2.79 -20.87
C LYS A 95 -17.35 -3.12 -21.03
N ARG A 96 -16.47 -2.39 -20.34
CA ARG A 96 -15.01 -2.48 -20.55
C ARG A 96 -14.25 -2.90 -19.30
N CYS A 97 -14.80 -2.65 -18.11
CA CYS A 97 -14.09 -2.80 -16.85
C CYS A 97 -14.93 -3.55 -15.80
N ALA A 98 -14.23 -4.30 -14.96
CA ALA A 98 -14.69 -4.79 -13.67
C ALA A 98 -14.16 -3.91 -12.53
N MET A 99 -14.73 -4.10 -11.35
CA MET A 99 -14.25 -3.51 -10.10
C MET A 99 -13.48 -4.54 -9.30
N PHE A 100 -12.22 -4.25 -9.02
CA PHE A 100 -11.42 -4.99 -8.05
C PHE A 100 -11.54 -4.32 -6.67
N SER A 101 -11.82 -5.13 -5.66
CA SER A 101 -11.96 -4.75 -4.26
C SER A 101 -10.82 -5.40 -3.45
N PRO A 102 -9.78 -4.65 -3.07
CA PRO A 102 -8.71 -5.15 -2.22
C PRO A 102 -9.22 -5.65 -0.86
N VAL A 103 -8.51 -6.61 -0.27
CA VAL A 103 -8.71 -7.02 1.13
C VAL A 103 -8.18 -5.96 2.10
N ASP A 104 -7.03 -5.35 1.79
CA ASP A 104 -6.50 -4.23 2.56
C ASP A 104 -7.31 -2.95 2.28
N HIS A 105 -8.04 -2.49 3.30
CA HIS A 105 -8.88 -1.28 3.24
C HIS A 105 -8.09 0.02 3.03
N ARG A 106 -6.77 0.00 3.22
CA ARG A 106 -5.89 1.15 2.93
C ARG A 106 -5.66 1.32 1.42
N VAL A 107 -5.91 0.28 0.63
CA VAL A 107 -5.76 0.28 -0.83
C VAL A 107 -7.09 0.66 -1.48
N PRO A 108 -7.12 1.60 -2.44
CA PRO A 108 -8.35 2.00 -3.12
C PRO A 108 -8.88 0.85 -3.97
N ARG A 109 -10.20 0.89 -4.26
CA ARG A 109 -10.78 0.04 -5.30
C ARG A 109 -10.17 0.38 -6.66
N VAL A 110 -10.09 -0.61 -7.53
CA VAL A 110 -9.38 -0.51 -8.80
C VAL A 110 -10.31 -0.89 -9.96
N TYR A 111 -10.35 -0.07 -11.00
CA TYR A 111 -10.92 -0.46 -12.29
C TYR A 111 -9.94 -1.35 -13.03
N VAL A 112 -10.43 -2.53 -13.42
CA VAL A 112 -9.65 -3.53 -14.13
C VAL A 112 -10.31 -3.85 -15.47
N PRO A 113 -9.58 -3.88 -16.59
CA PRO A 113 -10.14 -4.28 -17.87
C PRO A 113 -10.79 -5.67 -17.81
N LEU A 114 -11.96 -5.82 -18.44
CA LEU A 114 -12.60 -7.14 -18.58
C LEU A 114 -11.75 -8.10 -19.41
N ALA A 115 -10.85 -7.59 -20.25
CA ALA A 115 -9.88 -8.39 -21.00
C ALA A 115 -8.88 -9.14 -20.09
N ASP A 116 -8.60 -8.61 -18.89
CA ASP A 116 -7.69 -9.23 -17.91
C ASP A 116 -8.45 -10.21 -17.00
N CYS A 117 -9.79 -10.16 -17.00
CA CYS A 117 -10.64 -11.02 -16.19
C CYS A 117 -10.84 -12.39 -16.86
N PRO A 118 -11.24 -13.44 -16.11
CA PRO A 118 -11.63 -14.72 -16.71
C PRO A 118 -12.70 -14.54 -17.80
N PRO A 119 -12.62 -15.27 -18.92
CA PRO A 119 -13.51 -15.04 -20.08
C PRO A 119 -14.99 -15.31 -19.76
N ASP A 120 -15.28 -16.19 -18.80
CA ASP A 120 -16.62 -16.51 -18.31
C ASP A 120 -17.04 -15.70 -17.08
N PHE A 121 -16.22 -14.75 -16.62
CA PHE A 121 -16.54 -13.89 -15.47
C PHE A 121 -17.82 -13.08 -15.68
N VAL A 122 -18.05 -12.55 -16.90
CA VAL A 122 -19.24 -11.75 -17.22
C VAL A 122 -20.51 -12.62 -17.18
N THR A 123 -20.41 -13.87 -17.62
CA THR A 123 -21.53 -14.82 -17.66
C THR A 123 -21.79 -15.47 -16.29
N LYS A 124 -20.76 -15.68 -15.48
CA LYS A 124 -20.83 -16.37 -14.18
C LYS A 124 -20.06 -15.62 -13.08
N PRO A 125 -20.44 -14.38 -12.74
CA PRO A 125 -19.72 -13.59 -11.74
C PRO A 125 -19.75 -14.25 -10.35
N GLU A 126 -20.84 -14.93 -10.01
CA GLU A 126 -21.03 -15.57 -8.70
C GLU A 126 -20.02 -16.70 -8.42
N ALA A 127 -19.52 -17.37 -9.46
CA ALA A 127 -18.51 -18.43 -9.32
C ALA A 127 -17.17 -17.89 -8.79
N TYR A 128 -16.92 -16.59 -8.94
CA TYR A 128 -15.70 -15.91 -8.53
C TYR A 128 -15.87 -15.08 -7.26
N SER A 129 -17.06 -15.10 -6.64
CA SER A 129 -17.37 -14.31 -5.44
C SER A 129 -16.45 -14.61 -4.25
N GLN A 130 -15.94 -15.84 -4.15
CA GLN A 130 -14.99 -16.30 -3.13
C GLN A 130 -13.59 -16.57 -3.68
N MET A 131 -13.29 -16.15 -4.92
CA MET A 131 -11.98 -16.35 -5.53
C MET A 131 -11.10 -15.13 -5.30
N LEU A 132 -9.88 -15.35 -4.80
CA LEU A 132 -8.86 -14.32 -4.66
C LEU A 132 -8.11 -14.11 -5.97
N PHE A 133 -7.84 -12.84 -6.23
CA PHE A 133 -7.06 -12.37 -7.36
C PHE A 133 -5.98 -11.40 -6.89
N ILE A 134 -4.91 -11.31 -7.68
CA ILE A 134 -3.92 -10.25 -7.57
C ILE A 134 -4.21 -9.19 -8.60
N CYS A 135 -4.30 -7.95 -8.15
CA CYS A 135 -4.36 -6.77 -9.02
C CYS A 135 -3.15 -5.88 -8.77
N ARG A 136 -2.58 -5.34 -9.85
CA ARG A 136 -1.53 -4.32 -9.79
C ARG A 136 -2.10 -2.97 -10.22
N ILE A 137 -1.99 -1.98 -9.34
CA ILE A 137 -2.35 -0.59 -9.62
C ILE A 137 -1.33 0.00 -10.58
N VAL A 138 -1.80 0.46 -11.74
CA VAL A 138 -0.99 1.06 -12.80
C VAL A 138 -0.99 2.58 -12.66
N ASP A 139 -2.18 3.18 -12.53
CA ASP A 139 -2.34 4.64 -12.50
C ASP A 139 -3.54 5.06 -11.66
N TRP A 140 -3.53 6.28 -11.13
CA TRP A 140 -4.68 6.87 -10.44
C TRP A 140 -4.81 8.34 -10.84
N LYS A 141 -5.76 8.59 -11.73
CA LYS A 141 -6.03 9.93 -12.27
C LYS A 141 -6.82 10.79 -11.29
N GLU A 142 -6.59 12.10 -11.36
CA GLU A 142 -7.25 13.11 -10.52
C GLU A 142 -8.76 13.21 -10.73
N ASP A 143 -9.24 12.84 -11.92
CA ASP A 143 -10.66 12.84 -12.28
C ASP A 143 -11.39 11.56 -11.86
N SER A 144 -10.68 10.61 -11.23
CA SER A 144 -11.22 9.29 -10.90
C SER A 144 -11.17 8.99 -9.41
N ASN A 145 -12.30 8.55 -8.86
CA ASN A 145 -12.39 8.11 -7.47
C ASN A 145 -11.75 6.73 -7.23
N PHE A 146 -11.52 5.95 -8.29
CA PHE A 146 -10.90 4.63 -8.20
C PHE A 146 -9.61 4.62 -9.01
N ALA A 147 -8.65 3.83 -8.54
CA ALA A 147 -7.43 3.62 -9.29
C ALA A 147 -7.72 2.78 -10.55
N SER A 148 -6.78 2.76 -11.48
CA SER A 148 -6.79 1.87 -12.64
C SER A 148 -5.65 0.87 -12.53
N GLY A 149 -5.90 -0.37 -12.93
CA GLY A 149 -4.95 -1.45 -12.76
C GLY A 149 -5.23 -2.62 -13.66
N GLN A 150 -4.40 -3.64 -13.52
CA GLN A 150 -4.46 -4.88 -14.29
C GLN A 150 -4.66 -6.06 -13.35
N LEU A 151 -5.47 -7.03 -13.78
CA LEU A 151 -5.55 -8.32 -13.08
C LEU A 151 -4.34 -9.14 -13.48
N CYS A 152 -3.55 -9.60 -12.52
CA CYS A 152 -2.35 -10.37 -12.80
C CYS A 152 -2.67 -11.87 -12.89
N LYS A 153 -3.31 -12.42 -11.85
CA LYS A 153 -3.67 -13.84 -11.78
C LYS A 153 -4.77 -14.11 -10.76
N SER A 154 -5.42 -15.26 -10.91
CA SER A 154 -6.24 -15.87 -9.87
C SER A 154 -5.37 -16.72 -8.94
N LEU A 155 -5.56 -16.59 -7.63
CA LEU A 155 -4.81 -17.35 -6.61
C LEU A 155 -5.54 -18.64 -6.23
N GLY A 156 -6.83 -18.54 -5.87
CA GLY A 156 -7.62 -19.66 -5.37
C GLY A 156 -8.78 -19.18 -4.51
N GLN A 157 -9.41 -20.09 -3.77
CA GLN A 157 -10.49 -19.71 -2.86
C GLN A 157 -9.96 -18.95 -1.64
N ALA A 158 -10.69 -17.92 -1.23
CA ALA A 158 -10.39 -17.17 -0.02
C ALA A 158 -10.50 -18.08 1.22
N GLY A 159 -9.57 -17.92 2.17
CA GLY A 159 -9.46 -18.76 3.36
C GLY A 159 -8.64 -20.04 3.19
N GLU A 160 -8.27 -20.42 1.96
CA GLU A 160 -7.31 -21.51 1.74
C GLU A 160 -5.87 -21.04 2.02
N ILE A 161 -5.05 -21.93 2.60
CA ILE A 161 -3.70 -21.56 3.07
C ILE A 161 -2.78 -21.13 1.93
N GLU A 162 -2.75 -21.91 0.84
CA GLU A 162 -1.83 -21.64 -0.28
C GLU A 162 -2.16 -20.33 -1.02
N PRO A 163 -3.43 -20.05 -1.42
CA PRO A 163 -3.80 -18.78 -2.03
C PRO A 163 -3.55 -17.56 -1.14
N GLU A 164 -3.85 -17.64 0.16
CA GLU A 164 -3.62 -16.54 1.09
C GLU A 164 -2.12 -16.27 1.28
N SER A 165 -1.32 -17.34 1.43
CA SER A 165 0.14 -17.23 1.58
C SER A 165 0.80 -16.63 0.35
N GLU A 166 0.43 -17.09 -0.84
CA GLU A 166 0.89 -16.51 -2.10
C GLU A 166 0.46 -15.04 -2.22
N GLY A 167 -0.78 -14.72 -1.84
CA GLY A 167 -1.30 -13.36 -1.85
C GLY A 167 -0.49 -12.39 -0.98
N ILE A 168 -0.14 -12.81 0.24
CA ILE A 168 0.70 -12.04 1.16
C ILE A 168 2.09 -11.81 0.55
N LEU A 169 2.74 -12.84 0.01
CA LEU A 169 4.08 -12.69 -0.59
C LEU A 169 4.06 -11.67 -1.74
N MET A 170 3.06 -11.75 -2.63
CA MET A 170 2.92 -10.81 -3.75
C MET A 170 2.60 -9.39 -3.31
N GLU A 171 1.73 -9.20 -2.31
CA GLU A 171 1.35 -7.89 -1.80
C GLU A 171 2.54 -7.15 -1.18
N TYR A 172 3.44 -7.88 -0.52
CA TYR A 172 4.65 -7.30 0.09
C TYR A 172 5.85 -7.28 -0.86
N GLY A 173 5.69 -7.70 -2.11
CA GLY A 173 6.76 -7.70 -3.11
C GLY A 173 7.89 -8.68 -2.78
N VAL A 174 7.58 -9.79 -2.11
CA VAL A 174 8.53 -10.87 -1.85
C VAL A 174 8.62 -11.75 -3.09
N ASP A 175 9.83 -11.87 -3.63
CA ASP A 175 10.11 -12.79 -4.73
C ASP A 175 10.24 -14.22 -4.18
N PHE A 176 9.36 -15.11 -4.64
CA PHE A 176 9.33 -16.52 -4.30
C PHE A 176 9.54 -17.41 -5.53
N SER A 177 10.03 -16.83 -6.64
CA SER A 177 10.41 -17.60 -7.81
C SER A 177 11.66 -18.44 -7.57
N ASP A 178 11.82 -19.50 -8.36
CA ASP A 178 13.02 -20.32 -8.32
C ASP A 178 14.25 -19.49 -8.74
N PHE A 179 15.41 -19.78 -8.13
CA PHE A 179 16.65 -19.12 -8.50
C PHE A 179 17.01 -19.38 -9.97
N SER A 180 17.49 -18.34 -10.65
CA SER A 180 17.89 -18.44 -12.04
C SER A 180 19.13 -19.34 -12.22
N PRO A 181 19.33 -19.95 -13.40
CA PRO A 181 20.49 -20.81 -13.66
C PRO A 181 21.83 -20.13 -13.37
N GLU A 182 21.95 -18.83 -13.64
CA GLU A 182 23.16 -18.04 -13.40
C GLU A 182 23.51 -17.95 -11.89
N VAL A 183 22.47 -17.88 -11.04
CA VAL A 183 22.65 -17.92 -9.58
C VAL A 183 23.07 -19.32 -9.13
N LEU A 184 22.48 -20.37 -9.73
CA LEU A 184 22.84 -21.76 -9.44
C LEU A 184 24.26 -22.11 -9.89
N GLU A 185 24.77 -21.50 -10.95
CA GLU A 185 26.17 -21.67 -11.41
C GLU A 185 27.19 -21.14 -10.38
N CYS A 186 26.81 -20.16 -9.55
CA CYS A 186 27.66 -19.65 -8.47
C CYS A 186 27.81 -20.64 -7.30
N LEU A 187 26.98 -21.69 -7.25
CA LEU A 187 27.09 -22.74 -6.24
C LEU A 187 28.31 -23.63 -6.52
N PRO A 188 28.89 -24.27 -5.48
CA PRO A 188 29.94 -25.26 -5.69
C PRO A 188 29.43 -26.44 -6.55
N GLN A 189 30.04 -26.63 -7.71
CA GLN A 189 29.63 -27.66 -8.68
C GLN A 189 30.09 -29.07 -8.30
N ASN A 190 31.08 -29.18 -7.42
CA ASN A 190 31.61 -30.45 -6.94
C ASN A 190 30.78 -30.99 -5.76
N LEU A 191 29.80 -31.85 -6.05
CA LEU A 191 28.96 -32.51 -5.05
C LEU A 191 29.32 -33.99 -4.89
N PRO A 192 29.44 -34.53 -3.65
CA PRO A 192 29.28 -33.84 -2.37
C PRO A 192 30.40 -32.83 -2.11
N TRP A 193 30.05 -31.67 -1.57
CA TRP A 193 31.01 -30.60 -1.31
C TRP A 193 31.94 -30.96 -0.15
N VAL A 194 33.25 -30.80 -0.38
CA VAL A 194 34.30 -31.01 0.62
C VAL A 194 35.25 -29.81 0.60
N ILE A 195 35.67 -29.36 1.78
CA ILE A 195 36.67 -28.29 1.93
C ILE A 195 38.00 -28.76 1.34
N SER A 196 38.64 -27.94 0.51
CA SER A 196 39.94 -28.29 -0.07
C SER A 196 41.01 -28.43 1.03
N PRO A 197 41.96 -29.38 0.92
CA PRO A 197 43.02 -29.56 1.93
C PRO A 197 43.86 -28.30 2.17
N GLY A 198 44.07 -27.49 1.13
CA GLY A 198 44.78 -26.21 1.22
C GLY A 198 44.03 -25.15 2.05
N GLU A 199 42.70 -25.13 1.97
CA GLU A 199 41.87 -24.28 2.84
C GLU A 199 41.84 -24.80 4.28
N LEU A 200 41.81 -26.12 4.46
CA LEU A 200 41.84 -26.74 5.78
C LEU A 200 43.11 -26.36 6.56
N ALA A 201 44.27 -26.35 5.89
CA ALA A 201 45.55 -26.01 6.52
C ALA A 201 45.68 -24.52 6.93
N LYS A 202 44.97 -23.62 6.25
CA LYS A 202 44.97 -22.17 6.55
C LYS A 202 44.00 -21.81 7.67
N ARG A 203 42.92 -22.58 7.82
CA ARG A 203 41.88 -22.33 8.83
C ARG A 203 42.31 -22.93 10.17
N ARG A 204 41.93 -22.27 11.26
CA ARG A 204 42.10 -22.85 12.61
C ARG A 204 41.13 -24.02 12.76
N ASP A 205 41.66 -25.18 13.10
CA ASP A 205 40.84 -26.37 13.36
C ASP A 205 40.24 -26.30 14.77
N LEU A 206 38.92 -26.44 14.88
CA LEU A 206 38.14 -26.43 16.13
C LEU A 206 37.21 -27.66 16.25
N ARG A 207 37.42 -28.69 15.42
CA ARG A 207 36.61 -29.92 15.43
C ARG A 207 37.00 -30.86 16.56
#